data_AF-A0A4S4E5W3-F1
#
_entry.id   AF-A0A4S4E5W3-F1
#
_cell.length_a   1.000
_cell.length_b   1.000
_cell.length_c   1.000
_cell.angle_alpha   90.00
_cell.angle_beta   90.00
_cell.angle_gamma   90.00
#
_symmetry.space_group_name_H-M   'P 1'
#
loop_
_entity.id
_entity.type
_entity.pdbx_description
1 polymer ?
#
loop_
_entity_poly.entity_id
_entity_poly.type
_entity_poly.pdbx_seq_one_letter_code
_entity_poly.pdbx_strand_id
1 'polypeptide(L)'
;MADVTDISKLVTASDVRVIDFSVFISIWCGVNIDLVCSKESNKQSSLLDTLRQCGSLLSGYNGNVNNCLYALDEDCRTTVWTYGKDGEDGILDSFQPDEQLKKKKKISYVRKRQDVYQTLGPGSRAELATVLAFGSLFTAPYKGSELYIDIHESPRDQTMQLLIEKISFLSFVPEIMSAGKEFASKTIKSPFLCAQLRLLDGQFKNHWKTTFLGLQQKIESLRHDGPLPIHIFVMTDLPQGNWTGSYLEDLSRDSDAFKLHVLREKDELVTRTAKNLAASGNEKKFVFLSESLDRMKKNCRPPYLPDMLLYIEEAVCSCASLGFVGTAGSTIAESIELMRTHGVCSSRGPTEL
;
A
#
# COMPACT_ATOMS: atom_id res chain seq x y z
N MET A 1 -5.29 2.21 5.26
CA MET A 1 -5.37 1.02 4.40
C MET A 1 -3.95 0.49 4.28
N ALA A 2 -3.72 -0.80 4.49
CA ALA A 2 -2.38 -1.37 4.34
C ALA A 2 -2.30 -1.99 2.95
N ASP A 3 -1.36 -1.54 2.13
CA ASP A 3 -1.17 -2.09 0.80
C ASP A 3 -0.60 -3.51 0.85
N VAL A 4 -1.04 -4.37 -0.07
CA VAL A 4 -0.65 -5.78 -0.13
C VAL A 4 0.43 -5.97 -1.18
N THR A 5 1.65 -5.64 -0.77
CA THR A 5 2.80 -5.50 -1.66
C THR A 5 3.68 -6.75 -1.68
N ASP A 6 4.21 -7.12 -2.85
CA ASP A 6 5.21 -8.17 -2.99
C ASP A 6 6.61 -7.64 -2.68
N ILE A 7 7.13 -8.04 -1.52
CA ILE A 7 8.48 -7.70 -1.07
C ILE A 7 9.50 -8.82 -1.33
N SER A 8 9.12 -9.89 -2.05
CA SER A 8 9.99 -11.05 -2.28
C SER A 8 11.35 -10.67 -2.86
N LYS A 9 11.40 -9.69 -3.77
CA LYS A 9 12.64 -9.14 -4.36
C LYS A 9 13.62 -8.58 -3.33
N LEU A 10 13.12 -8.04 -2.22
CA LEU A 10 13.95 -7.50 -1.13
C LEU A 10 14.49 -8.64 -0.24
N VAL A 11 13.68 -9.68 -0.05
CA VAL A 11 14.02 -10.82 0.81
C VAL A 11 15.01 -11.77 0.11
N THR A 12 14.83 -12.04 -1.19
CA THR A 12 15.70 -12.94 -1.94
C THR A 12 17.11 -12.40 -2.12
N ALA A 13 17.26 -11.08 -2.19
CA ALA A 13 18.56 -10.42 -2.23
C ALA A 13 19.29 -10.42 -0.87
N SER A 14 18.67 -10.96 0.19
CA SER A 14 19.17 -10.93 1.58
C SER A 14 19.35 -9.53 2.17
N ASP A 15 18.89 -8.48 1.48
CA ASP A 15 19.01 -7.10 1.97
C ASP A 15 18.08 -6.86 3.18
N VAL A 16 16.93 -7.54 3.21
CA VAL A 16 15.94 -7.41 4.30
C VAL A 16 15.42 -8.78 4.71
N ARG A 17 15.42 -9.04 6.02
CA ARG A 17 14.71 -10.18 6.61
C ARG A 17 13.41 -9.69 7.21
N VAL A 18 12.32 -10.40 6.93
CA VAL A 18 10.98 -10.00 7.38
C VAL A 18 10.36 -11.11 8.22
N ILE A 19 9.65 -10.73 9.26
CA ILE A 19 8.88 -11.60 10.12
C ILE A 19 7.47 -11.05 10.24
N ASP A 20 6.46 -11.92 10.18
CA ASP A 20 5.08 -11.53 10.46
C ASP A 20 4.99 -11.02 11.90
N PHE A 21 4.37 -9.86 12.10
CA PHE A 21 4.31 -9.22 13.42
C PHE A 21 3.66 -10.11 14.48
N SER A 22 2.65 -10.91 14.13
CA SER A 22 2.03 -11.84 15.08
C SER A 22 2.99 -12.96 15.51
N VAL A 23 3.84 -13.42 14.60
CA VAL A 23 4.90 -14.40 14.89
C VAL A 23 5.99 -13.76 15.74
N PHE A 24 6.43 -12.55 15.39
CA PHE A 24 7.39 -11.77 16.18
C PHE A 24 6.89 -11.59 17.62
N ILE A 25 5.66 -11.11 17.80
CA ILE A 25 5.04 -10.93 19.12
C ILE A 25 4.95 -12.25 19.88
N SER A 26 4.61 -13.35 19.22
CA SER A 26 4.53 -14.66 19.86
C SER A 26 5.88 -15.10 20.43
N ILE A 27 6.96 -14.95 19.64
CA ILE A 27 8.33 -15.30 20.04
C ILE A 27 8.82 -14.34 21.12
N TRP A 28 8.66 -13.04 20.89
CA TRP A 28 9.17 -11.98 21.75
C TRP A 28 8.49 -11.98 23.13
N CYS A 29 7.17 -12.15 23.15
CA CYS A 29 6.39 -12.15 24.38
C CYS A 29 6.26 -13.54 25.03
N GLY A 30 6.72 -14.60 24.35
CA GLY A 30 6.58 -15.98 24.83
C GLY A 30 5.13 -16.46 24.92
N VAL A 31 4.25 -15.98 24.03
CA VAL A 31 2.81 -16.27 24.04
C VAL A 31 2.38 -16.94 22.75
N ASN A 32 1.43 -17.87 22.83
CA ASN A 32 0.81 -18.45 21.64
C ASN A 32 -0.41 -17.62 21.24
N ILE A 33 -0.27 -16.85 20.16
CA ILE A 33 -1.33 -15.93 19.70
C ILE A 33 -2.59 -16.66 19.20
N ASP A 34 -2.48 -17.93 18.78
CA ASP A 34 -3.63 -18.72 18.32
C ASP A 34 -4.55 -19.08 19.50
N LEU A 35 -4.01 -19.20 20.71
CA LEU A 35 -4.80 -19.42 21.92
C LEU A 35 -5.64 -18.20 22.31
N VAL A 36 -5.25 -17.00 21.89
CA VAL A 36 -5.99 -15.75 22.12
C VAL A 36 -7.28 -15.70 21.28
N CYS A 37 -7.31 -16.39 20.14
CA CYS A 37 -8.53 -16.58 19.34
C CYS A 37 -9.48 -17.65 19.91
N SER A 38 -9.08 -18.41 20.92
CA SER A 38 -9.90 -19.49 21.48
C SER A 38 -11.04 -18.93 22.35
N LYS A 39 -12.19 -19.61 22.38
CA LYS A 39 -13.36 -19.20 23.18
C LYS A 39 -13.24 -19.48 24.69
N GLU A 40 -12.07 -19.93 25.18
CA GLU A 40 -11.87 -20.23 26.61
C GLU A 40 -11.54 -18.96 27.42
N SER A 41 -12.56 -18.37 28.05
CA SER A 41 -12.52 -17.04 28.68
C SER A 41 -11.45 -16.86 29.76
N ASN A 42 -11.15 -17.90 30.56
CA ASN A 42 -10.26 -17.76 31.72
C ASN A 42 -8.76 -17.83 31.38
N LYS A 43 -8.38 -18.52 30.29
CA LYS A 43 -6.99 -18.50 29.80
C LYS A 43 -6.73 -17.27 28.95
N GLN A 44 -7.76 -16.79 28.25
CA GLN A 44 -7.70 -15.62 27.39
C GLN A 44 -7.33 -14.35 28.15
N SER A 45 -7.85 -14.13 29.37
CA SER A 45 -7.52 -12.92 30.15
C SER A 45 -6.03 -12.86 30.53
N SER A 46 -5.47 -13.97 31.03
CA SER A 46 -4.06 -14.03 31.43
C SER A 46 -3.10 -13.81 30.26
N LEU A 47 -3.41 -14.38 29.09
CA LEU A 47 -2.63 -14.20 27.85
C LEU A 47 -2.72 -12.76 27.34
N LEU A 48 -3.90 -12.14 27.42
CA LEU A 48 -4.09 -10.74 27.04
C LEU A 48 -3.32 -9.79 27.97
N ASP A 49 -3.26 -10.07 29.27
CA ASP A 49 -2.47 -9.28 30.21
C ASP A 49 -0.97 -9.39 29.93
N THR A 50 -0.45 -10.59 29.65
CA THR A 50 0.93 -10.78 29.23
C THR A 50 1.24 -10.06 27.92
N LEU A 51 0.35 -10.16 26.93
CA LEU A 51 0.47 -9.43 25.66
C LEU A 51 0.47 -7.91 25.88
N ARG A 52 -0.37 -7.40 26.78
CA ARG A 52 -0.43 -5.98 27.11
C ARG A 52 0.85 -5.49 27.75
N GLN A 53 1.39 -6.23 28.73
CA GLN A 53 2.66 -5.90 29.38
C GLN A 53 3.82 -5.95 28.39
N CYS A 54 3.89 -6.99 27.57
CA CYS A 54 4.90 -7.11 26.52
C CYS A 54 4.77 -6.00 25.47
N GLY A 55 3.55 -5.70 25.04
CA GLY A 55 3.26 -4.62 24.10
C GLY A 55 3.69 -3.26 24.63
N SER A 56 3.52 -2.98 25.94
CA SER A 56 4.02 -1.74 26.55
C SER A 56 5.54 -1.61 26.56
N LEU A 57 6.26 -2.74 26.59
CA LEU A 57 7.72 -2.75 26.48
C LEU A 57 8.14 -2.46 25.03
N LEU A 58 7.49 -3.12 24.07
CA LEU A 58 7.74 -2.93 22.63
C LEU A 58 7.35 -1.55 22.11
N SER A 59 6.38 -0.89 22.74
CA SER A 59 5.99 0.47 22.35
C SER A 59 6.98 1.54 22.79
N GLY A 60 8.06 1.16 23.49
CA GLY A 60 9.02 2.12 24.05
C GLY A 60 8.45 3.00 25.16
N TYR A 61 7.26 2.68 25.69
CA TYR A 61 6.59 3.48 26.73
C TYR A 61 7.44 3.61 28.00
N ASN A 62 8.22 2.56 28.30
CA ASN A 62 9.15 2.53 29.43
C ASN A 62 10.56 3.03 29.07
N GLY A 63 10.75 3.62 27.87
CA GLY A 63 12.03 4.10 27.37
C GLY A 63 12.96 2.99 26.86
N ASN A 64 14.25 3.32 26.76
CA ASN A 64 15.29 2.40 26.29
C ASN A 64 15.58 1.33 27.35
N VAL A 65 15.67 0.06 26.93
CA VAL A 65 15.85 -1.08 27.85
C VAL A 65 17.17 -1.78 27.54
N ASN A 66 18.19 -1.58 28.38
CA ASN A 66 19.45 -2.35 28.44
C ASN A 66 20.01 -2.83 27.09
N ASN A 67 20.09 -1.97 26.08
CA ASN A 67 20.57 -2.31 24.72
C ASN A 67 19.73 -3.36 23.98
N CYS A 68 18.55 -3.72 24.50
CA CYS A 68 17.59 -4.59 23.86
C CYS A 68 16.63 -3.77 22.99
N LEU A 69 16.14 -2.65 23.52
CA LEU A 69 15.18 -1.78 22.86
C LEU A 69 15.63 -0.32 22.89
N TYR A 70 15.56 0.34 21.74
CA TYR A 70 15.73 1.79 21.60
C TYR A 70 14.42 2.40 21.13
N ALA A 71 13.78 3.16 22.01
CA ALA A 71 12.58 3.91 21.73
C ALA A 71 12.96 5.24 21.08
N LEU A 72 12.45 5.48 19.87
CA LEU A 72 12.53 6.78 19.22
C LEU A 72 11.41 7.67 19.79
N ASP A 73 11.81 8.73 20.49
CA ASP A 73 10.93 9.73 21.11
C ASP A 73 10.78 11.01 20.25
N GLU A 74 11.23 10.95 19.00
CA GLU A 74 11.10 12.02 18.03
C GLU A 74 9.62 12.22 17.64
N ASP A 75 9.08 13.43 17.87
CA ASP A 75 7.73 13.77 17.43
C ASP A 75 7.70 13.84 15.90
N CYS A 76 7.01 12.88 15.29
CA CYS A 76 6.82 12.84 13.84
C CYS A 76 6.37 14.20 13.30
N ARG A 77 5.50 14.94 13.99
CA ARG A 77 5.00 16.25 13.53
C ARG A 77 6.10 17.29 13.32
N THR A 78 7.19 17.16 14.06
CA THR A 78 8.31 18.12 14.06
C THR A 78 9.55 17.60 13.37
N THR A 79 9.62 16.31 13.05
CA THR A 79 10.82 15.69 12.50
C THR A 79 10.57 15.18 11.09
N VAL A 80 11.47 15.54 10.18
CA VAL A 80 11.55 15.02 8.82
C VAL A 80 12.83 14.20 8.74
N TRP A 81 12.69 12.89 8.61
CA TRP A 81 13.82 11.97 8.48
C TRP A 81 14.39 12.06 7.08
N THR A 82 15.70 12.33 7.00
CA THR A 82 16.42 12.41 5.72
C THR A 82 17.67 11.52 5.75
N TYR A 83 18.13 11.09 4.58
CA TYR A 83 19.52 10.65 4.42
C TYR A 83 20.31 11.84 3.89
N GLY A 84 20.79 12.67 4.81
CA GLY A 84 21.30 14.00 4.50
C GLY A 84 22.67 13.99 3.82
N LYS A 85 22.92 15.04 3.04
CA LYS A 85 24.27 15.53 2.74
C LYS A 85 24.82 16.26 3.97
N ASP A 86 26.14 16.40 4.08
CA ASP A 86 26.79 17.07 5.23
C ASP A 86 26.12 18.42 5.55
N GLY A 87 25.67 18.61 6.78
CA GLY A 87 25.16 19.88 7.29
C GLY A 87 23.64 20.06 7.27
N GLU A 88 22.86 19.06 6.85
CA GLU A 88 21.39 19.11 6.90
C GLU A 88 20.76 18.56 8.18
N ASP A 89 21.55 18.00 9.10
CA ASP A 89 21.01 17.52 10.38
C ASP A 89 20.61 18.69 11.30
N GLY A 90 19.40 18.64 11.85
CA GLY A 90 18.86 19.63 12.78
C GLY A 90 18.40 20.96 12.16
N ILE A 91 18.56 21.16 10.84
CA ILE A 91 18.12 22.39 10.16
C ILE A 91 16.58 22.43 10.02
N LEU A 92 16.04 23.62 9.76
CA LEU A 92 14.62 23.78 9.46
C LEU A 92 14.28 23.12 8.14
N ASP A 93 13.19 22.36 8.12
CA ASP A 93 12.65 21.81 6.88
C ASP A 93 12.21 22.94 5.93
N SER A 94 12.40 22.75 4.62
CA SER A 94 12.00 23.74 3.60
C SER A 94 10.49 23.97 3.63
N PHE A 95 9.72 22.93 3.94
CA PHE A 95 8.29 22.98 4.10
C PHE A 95 7.90 23.35 5.54
N GLN A 96 7.93 24.65 5.85
CA GLN A 96 7.33 25.18 7.07
C GLN A 96 5.86 25.57 6.85
N PRO A 97 4.96 25.30 7.82
CA PRO A 97 3.60 25.83 7.74
C PRO A 97 3.64 27.36 7.74
N ASP A 98 2.95 27.98 6.77
CA ASP A 98 2.87 29.44 6.72
C ASP A 98 2.07 30.02 7.91
N GLU A 99 2.21 31.32 8.16
CA GLU A 99 1.55 32.00 9.29
C GLU A 99 0.01 31.97 9.21
N GLN A 100 -0.58 31.87 8.02
CA GLN A 100 -2.03 31.75 7.86
C GLN A 100 -2.51 30.36 8.25
N LEU A 101 -1.80 29.32 7.83
CA LEU A 101 -2.06 27.92 8.16
C LEU A 101 -1.84 27.67 9.65
N LYS A 102 -0.77 28.23 10.23
CA LYS A 102 -0.52 28.18 11.68
C LYS A 102 -1.70 28.73 12.48
N LYS A 103 -2.22 29.90 12.11
CA LYS A 103 -3.38 30.50 12.77
C LYS A 103 -4.67 29.69 12.54
N LYS A 104 -4.92 29.26 11.31
CA LYS A 104 -6.14 28.51 10.94
C LYS A 104 -6.23 27.14 11.61
N LYS A 105 -5.10 26.44 11.75
CA LYS A 105 -5.02 25.09 12.30
C LYS A 105 -4.47 25.03 13.74
N LYS A 106 -4.16 26.19 14.34
CA LYS A 106 -3.52 26.31 15.66
C LYS A 106 -2.22 25.49 15.74
N ILE A 107 -1.41 25.55 14.70
CA ILE A 107 -0.11 24.86 14.66
C ILE A 107 0.91 25.75 15.37
N SER A 108 1.55 25.22 16.42
CA SER A 108 2.59 25.90 17.19
C SER A 108 3.99 25.31 16.98
N TYR A 109 4.11 24.21 16.25
CA TYR A 109 5.35 23.47 16.10
C TYR A 109 6.11 23.85 14.83
N VAL A 110 7.41 23.56 14.82
CA VAL A 110 8.35 23.82 13.74
C VAL A 110 8.92 22.49 13.27
N ARG A 111 9.07 22.31 11.96
CA ARG A 111 9.65 21.07 11.39
C ARG A 111 11.16 21.20 11.24
N LYS A 112 11.90 20.16 11.60
CA LYS A 112 13.34 20.05 11.45
C LYS A 112 13.69 18.77 10.72
N ARG A 113 14.80 18.82 9.98
CA ARG A 113 15.38 17.66 9.34
C ARG A 113 16.25 16.91 10.35
N GLN A 114 16.23 15.59 10.29
CA GLN A 114 17.04 14.73 11.13
C GLN A 114 17.64 13.61 10.30
N ASP A 115 18.96 13.46 10.41
CA ASP A 115 19.71 12.50 9.60
C ASP A 115 19.57 11.08 10.19
N VAL A 116 19.07 10.17 9.35
CA VAL A 116 18.85 8.76 9.71
C VAL A 116 20.17 8.04 9.98
N TYR A 117 21.22 8.30 9.20
CA TYR A 117 22.51 7.62 9.36
C TYR A 117 23.21 8.05 10.66
N GLN A 118 23.17 9.34 11.01
CA GLN A 118 23.75 9.85 12.25
C GLN A 118 22.94 9.40 13.48
N THR A 119 21.61 9.38 13.37
CA THR A 119 20.74 9.06 14.52
C THR A 119 20.63 7.55 14.75
N LEU A 120 20.52 6.77 13.68
CA LEU A 120 20.16 5.34 13.72
C LEU A 120 21.22 4.41 13.10
N GLY A 121 22.21 4.96 12.40
CA GLY A 121 23.25 4.19 11.74
C GLY A 121 24.43 3.82 12.65
N PRO A 122 25.52 3.28 12.06
CA PRO A 122 26.70 2.85 12.78
C PRO A 122 27.35 3.98 13.60
N GLY A 123 27.73 3.68 14.84
CA GLY A 123 28.28 4.63 15.82
C GLY A 123 27.24 5.40 16.63
N SER A 124 25.95 5.23 16.33
CA SER A 124 24.85 5.86 17.10
C SER A 124 24.52 5.08 18.37
N ARG A 125 23.71 5.68 19.25
CA ARG A 125 23.17 4.96 20.42
C ARG A 125 22.17 3.88 20.03
N ALA A 126 21.49 4.05 18.91
CA ALA A 126 20.49 3.12 18.41
C ALA A 126 21.13 1.84 17.85
N GLU A 127 22.36 1.91 17.32
CA GLU A 127 23.13 0.74 16.86
C GLU A 127 23.27 -0.33 17.95
N LEU A 128 23.36 0.09 19.21
CA LEU A 128 23.52 -0.83 20.33
C LEU A 128 22.25 -1.64 20.63
N ALA A 129 21.09 -1.24 20.08
CA ALA A 129 19.82 -1.87 20.36
C ALA A 129 19.47 -2.98 19.37
N THR A 130 18.85 -4.05 19.89
CA THR A 130 18.34 -5.15 19.04
C THR A 130 17.04 -4.77 18.33
N VAL A 131 16.19 -3.97 18.99
CA VAL A 131 14.89 -3.53 18.48
C VAL A 131 14.79 -2.02 18.52
N LEU A 132 14.47 -1.41 17.37
CA LEU A 132 14.07 -0.01 17.30
C LEU A 132 12.55 0.08 17.42
N ALA A 133 12.08 0.71 18.49
CA ALA A 133 10.68 0.99 18.72
C ALA A 133 10.39 2.40 18.23
N PHE A 134 9.86 2.49 17.01
CA PHE A 134 9.35 3.74 16.50
C PHE A 134 7.96 4.00 17.10
N GLY A 135 7.73 5.23 17.57
CA GLY A 135 6.37 5.70 17.84
C GLY A 135 5.52 5.75 16.56
N SER A 136 4.42 6.51 16.55
CA SER A 136 3.64 6.67 15.32
C SER A 136 4.44 7.47 14.27
N LEU A 137 5.17 6.77 13.40
CA LEU A 137 5.80 7.36 12.19
C LEU A 137 4.76 7.85 11.17
N PHE A 138 3.51 7.48 11.35
CA PHE A 138 2.42 7.74 10.42
C PHE A 138 1.30 8.48 11.13
N THR A 139 1.34 9.80 11.05
CA THR A 139 0.16 10.64 11.27
C THR A 139 -0.16 11.41 9.99
N ALA A 140 -1.43 11.79 9.83
CA ALA A 140 -2.06 12.11 8.54
C ALA A 140 -1.27 13.11 7.65
N PRO A 141 -1.34 12.94 6.31
CA PRO A 141 -0.68 13.85 5.36
C PRO A 141 -1.24 15.27 5.49
N TYR A 142 -0.35 16.27 5.44
CA TYR A 142 -0.75 17.65 5.20
C TYR A 142 -0.79 17.90 3.69
N LYS A 143 -1.79 18.66 3.24
CA LYS A 143 -1.92 19.01 1.81
C LYS A 143 -0.66 19.77 1.37
N GLY A 144 0.14 19.15 0.50
CA GLY A 144 1.37 19.73 -0.05
C GLY A 144 2.63 19.55 0.81
N SER A 145 2.58 18.84 1.94
CA SER A 145 3.79 18.54 2.73
C SER A 145 4.51 17.30 2.21
N GLU A 146 5.83 17.36 2.12
CA GLU A 146 6.68 16.17 2.05
C GLU A 146 6.45 15.28 3.29
N LEU A 147 6.48 13.96 3.08
CA LEU A 147 6.29 12.94 4.11
C LEU A 147 7.24 13.18 5.31
N TYR A 148 6.95 12.61 6.48
CA TYR A 148 7.88 12.62 7.62
C TYR A 148 9.19 11.87 7.35
N ILE A 149 9.27 11.20 6.21
CA ILE A 149 10.43 10.47 5.72
C ILE A 149 10.65 10.98 4.30
N ASP A 150 11.73 11.75 4.12
CA ASP A 150 12.20 12.31 2.86
C ASP A 150 13.55 11.62 2.54
N ILE A 151 13.44 10.36 2.10
CA ILE A 151 14.58 9.52 1.75
C ILE A 151 14.48 9.18 0.27
N HIS A 152 14.98 10.10 -0.56
CA HIS A 152 15.04 9.94 -2.01
C HIS A 152 16.40 9.42 -2.50
N GLU A 153 17.47 9.67 -1.74
CA GLU A 153 18.84 9.24 -2.04
C GLU A 153 19.61 8.97 -0.75
N SER A 154 20.62 8.11 -0.83
CA SER A 154 21.57 7.83 0.26
C SER A 154 22.99 7.75 -0.30
N PRO A 155 23.64 8.90 -0.57
CA PRO A 155 24.95 8.93 -1.25
C PRO A 155 26.09 8.32 -0.41
N ARG A 156 25.88 8.13 0.90
CA ARG A 156 26.88 7.58 1.84
C ARG A 156 26.71 6.09 2.12
N ASP A 157 25.56 5.53 1.74
CA ASP A 157 25.23 4.14 2.01
C ASP A 157 24.73 3.49 0.72
N GLN A 158 25.66 2.83 0.03
CA GLN A 158 25.39 2.15 -1.23
C GLN A 158 24.35 1.04 -1.08
N THR A 159 24.29 0.38 0.08
CA THR A 159 23.30 -0.65 0.37
C THR A 159 21.91 -0.03 0.43
N MET A 160 21.77 1.09 1.15
CA MET A 160 20.51 1.83 1.20
C MET A 160 20.14 2.44 -0.15
N GLN A 161 21.09 2.91 -0.95
CA GLN A 161 20.81 3.39 -2.30
C GLN A 161 20.23 2.29 -3.19
N LEU A 162 20.81 1.09 -3.15
CA LEU A 162 20.29 -0.09 -3.86
C LEU A 162 18.90 -0.50 -3.35
N LEU A 163 18.66 -0.41 -2.04
CA LEU A 163 17.35 -0.66 -1.45
C LEU A 163 16.31 0.36 -1.91
N ILE A 164 16.62 1.65 -1.90
CA ILE A 164 15.75 2.74 -2.39
C ILE A 164 15.37 2.49 -3.85
N GLU A 165 16.34 2.12 -4.68
CA GLU A 165 16.09 1.75 -6.08
C GLU A 165 15.16 0.53 -6.19
N LYS A 166 15.37 -0.51 -5.39
CA LYS A 166 14.52 -1.72 -5.39
C LYS A 166 13.09 -1.46 -4.89
N ILE A 167 12.89 -0.50 -3.97
CA ILE A 167 11.57 -0.14 -3.44
C ILE A 167 10.90 1.00 -4.21
N SER A 168 11.59 1.60 -5.19
CA SER A 168 11.02 2.63 -6.07
C SER A 168 9.72 2.18 -6.73
N PHE A 169 9.60 0.88 -6.96
CA PHE A 169 8.36 0.24 -7.32
C PHE A 169 8.27 -1.18 -6.73
N LEU A 170 7.19 -1.43 -6.00
CA LEU A 170 6.81 -2.76 -5.55
C LEU A 170 5.40 -3.07 -6.06
N SER A 171 5.26 -4.16 -6.80
CA SER A 171 3.95 -4.60 -7.30
C SER A 171 3.10 -5.18 -6.18
N PHE A 172 1.79 -5.32 -6.41
CA PHE A 172 0.97 -6.16 -5.55
C PHE A 172 1.45 -7.62 -5.56
N VAL A 173 1.03 -8.34 -4.53
CA VAL A 173 1.30 -9.78 -4.40
C VAL A 173 0.81 -10.58 -5.62
N PRO A 174 1.47 -11.72 -5.92
CA PRO A 174 1.16 -12.52 -7.11
C PRO A 174 -0.31 -12.93 -7.24
N GLU A 175 -1.01 -13.18 -6.14
CA GLU A 175 -2.43 -13.52 -6.13
C GLU A 175 -3.29 -12.43 -6.76
N ILE A 176 -3.03 -11.17 -6.41
CA ILE A 176 -3.74 -9.99 -6.94
C ILE A 176 -3.37 -9.77 -8.40
N MET A 177 -2.07 -9.77 -8.70
CA MET A 177 -1.59 -9.53 -10.07
C MET A 177 -2.08 -10.61 -11.05
N SER A 178 -2.12 -11.87 -10.60
CA SER A 178 -2.65 -12.97 -11.41
C SER A 178 -4.15 -12.85 -11.64
N ALA A 179 -4.92 -12.39 -10.65
CA ALA A 179 -6.34 -12.14 -10.80
C ALA A 179 -6.62 -11.03 -11.83
N GLY A 180 -5.87 -9.92 -11.78
CA GLY A 180 -5.98 -8.84 -12.76
C GLY A 180 -5.66 -9.32 -14.19
N LYS A 181 -4.56 -10.07 -14.36
CA LYS A 181 -4.18 -10.69 -15.63
C LYS A 181 -5.23 -11.69 -16.14
N GLU A 182 -5.80 -12.46 -15.23
CA GLU A 182 -6.87 -13.42 -15.55
C GLU A 182 -8.12 -12.69 -16.04
N PHE A 183 -8.54 -11.62 -15.38
CA PHE A 183 -9.71 -10.85 -15.82
C PHE A 183 -9.49 -10.22 -17.20
N ALA A 184 -8.32 -9.61 -17.43
CA ALA A 184 -7.98 -9.02 -18.72
C ALA A 184 -7.99 -10.09 -19.85
N SER A 185 -7.32 -11.23 -19.63
CA SER A 185 -7.17 -12.28 -20.65
C SER A 185 -8.41 -13.15 -20.85
N LYS A 186 -9.20 -13.42 -19.80
CA LYS A 186 -10.34 -14.34 -19.85
C LYS A 186 -11.70 -13.67 -19.81
N THR A 187 -11.83 -12.45 -19.31
CA THR A 187 -13.13 -11.73 -19.30
C THR A 187 -13.20 -10.72 -20.43
N ILE A 188 -12.20 -9.82 -20.52
CA ILE A 188 -12.19 -8.78 -21.55
C ILE A 188 -11.85 -9.36 -22.92
N LYS A 189 -10.82 -10.23 -23.00
CA LYS A 189 -10.41 -11.00 -24.19
C LYS A 189 -10.07 -10.15 -25.44
N SER A 190 -9.73 -8.88 -25.27
CA SER A 190 -9.49 -7.94 -26.38
C SER A 190 -8.61 -6.79 -25.91
N PRO A 191 -7.86 -6.11 -26.80
CA PRO A 191 -7.25 -4.83 -26.47
C PRO A 191 -8.28 -3.87 -25.87
N PHE A 192 -7.95 -3.25 -24.74
CA PHE A 192 -8.90 -2.42 -24.01
C PHE A 192 -8.26 -1.17 -23.43
N LEU A 193 -9.10 -0.14 -23.25
CA LEU A 193 -8.82 1.07 -22.50
C LEU A 193 -9.22 0.83 -21.04
N CYS A 194 -8.44 1.28 -20.06
CA CYS A 194 -8.95 1.43 -18.70
C CYS A 194 -9.30 2.89 -18.41
N ALA A 195 -10.45 3.10 -17.77
CA ALA A 195 -10.87 4.37 -17.22
C ALA A 195 -11.03 4.26 -15.69
N GLN A 196 -10.17 4.94 -14.93
CA GLN A 196 -10.32 5.11 -13.49
C GLN A 196 -11.02 6.45 -13.21
N LEU A 197 -12.24 6.37 -12.69
CA LEU A 197 -13.16 7.50 -12.56
C LEU A 197 -13.63 7.63 -11.10
N ARG A 198 -13.07 8.60 -10.38
CA ARG A 198 -13.49 8.94 -9.01
C ARG A 198 -14.61 9.99 -9.08
N LEU A 199 -15.82 9.57 -8.73
CA LEU A 199 -17.06 10.33 -8.97
C LEU A 199 -17.87 10.58 -7.68
N LEU A 200 -17.73 9.76 -6.63
CA LEU A 200 -18.50 9.94 -5.38
C LEU A 200 -17.73 10.63 -4.25
N ASP A 201 -16.41 10.54 -4.27
CA ASP A 201 -15.56 11.19 -3.29
C ASP A 201 -15.76 12.72 -3.28
N GLY A 202 -15.88 13.31 -2.10
CA GLY A 202 -16.24 14.71 -1.90
C GLY A 202 -15.30 15.72 -2.57
N GLN A 203 -14.04 15.34 -2.82
CA GLN A 203 -13.11 16.17 -3.59
C GLN A 203 -13.41 16.17 -5.11
N PHE A 204 -14.05 15.12 -5.63
CA PHE A 204 -14.23 14.87 -7.06
C PHE A 204 -15.69 14.93 -7.52
N LYS A 205 -16.64 14.83 -6.58
CA LYS A 205 -18.09 14.79 -6.82
C LYS A 205 -18.65 15.96 -7.63
N ASN A 206 -17.99 17.13 -7.60
CA ASN A 206 -18.40 18.32 -8.35
C ASN A 206 -17.63 18.53 -9.66
N HIS A 207 -16.75 17.60 -10.04
CA HIS A 207 -15.83 17.73 -11.18
C HIS A 207 -16.01 16.62 -12.22
N TRP A 208 -17.21 16.04 -12.32
CA TRP A 208 -17.51 14.96 -13.27
C TRP A 208 -17.21 15.36 -14.71
N LYS A 209 -17.57 16.58 -15.12
CA LYS A 209 -17.31 17.07 -16.49
C LYS A 209 -15.82 17.03 -16.83
N THR A 210 -14.97 17.48 -15.90
CA THR A 210 -13.51 17.44 -16.06
C THR A 210 -12.99 16.00 -16.05
N THR A 211 -13.53 15.16 -15.17
CA THR A 211 -13.16 13.74 -15.06
C THR A 211 -13.46 12.97 -16.36
N PHE A 212 -14.64 13.21 -16.95
CA PHE A 212 -15.03 12.58 -18.21
C PHE A 212 -14.34 13.17 -19.45
N LEU A 213 -13.88 14.42 -19.40
CA LEU A 213 -13.27 15.08 -20.56
C LEU A 213 -12.05 14.30 -21.08
N GLY A 214 -11.17 13.83 -20.18
CA GLY A 214 -10.01 13.03 -20.57
C GLY A 214 -10.40 11.70 -21.22
N LEU A 215 -11.47 11.06 -20.72
CA LEU A 215 -12.00 9.83 -21.30
C LEU A 215 -12.60 10.08 -22.69
N GLN A 216 -13.38 11.15 -22.85
CA GLN A 216 -13.97 11.55 -24.13
C GLN A 216 -12.90 11.78 -25.19
N GLN A 217 -11.87 12.56 -24.86
CA GLN A 217 -10.76 12.84 -25.77
C GLN A 217 -10.01 11.56 -26.17
N LYS A 218 -9.77 10.66 -25.22
CA LYS A 218 -9.08 9.39 -25.49
C LYS A 218 -9.92 8.46 -26.36
N ILE A 219 -11.22 8.37 -26.10
CA ILE A 219 -12.15 7.59 -26.91
C ILE A 219 -12.21 8.14 -28.34
N GLU A 220 -12.34 9.45 -28.51
CA GLU A 220 -12.43 10.06 -29.84
C GLU A 220 -11.17 9.80 -30.67
N SER A 221 -9.98 9.87 -30.06
CA SER A 221 -8.72 9.46 -30.68
C SER A 221 -8.73 7.98 -31.08
N LEU A 222 -9.24 7.08 -30.25
CA LEU A 222 -9.31 5.65 -30.55
C LEU A 222 -10.34 5.30 -31.63
N ARG A 223 -11.41 6.09 -31.79
CA ARG A 223 -12.42 5.85 -32.84
C ARG A 223 -11.87 6.05 -34.25
N HIS A 224 -10.86 6.92 -34.41
CA HIS A 224 -10.28 7.21 -35.71
C HIS A 224 -9.35 6.09 -36.20
N ASP A 225 -8.58 5.48 -35.29
CA ASP A 225 -7.47 4.59 -35.62
C ASP A 225 -7.60 3.15 -35.08
N GLY A 226 -8.63 2.86 -34.27
CA GLY A 226 -8.75 1.63 -33.48
C GLY A 226 -9.85 0.65 -33.92
N PRO A 227 -9.76 -0.63 -33.52
CA PRO A 227 -10.81 -1.61 -33.76
C PRO A 227 -12.07 -1.29 -32.94
N LEU A 228 -13.23 -1.38 -33.60
CA LEU A 228 -14.55 -1.30 -32.96
C LEU A 228 -15.09 -2.72 -32.65
N PRO A 229 -15.84 -2.92 -31.56
CA PRO A 229 -16.12 -1.94 -30.50
C PRO A 229 -14.89 -1.65 -29.65
N ILE A 230 -14.79 -0.44 -29.09
CA ILE A 230 -13.74 -0.11 -28.12
C ILE A 230 -14.11 -0.79 -26.79
N HIS A 231 -13.27 -1.72 -26.33
CA HIS A 231 -13.42 -2.33 -25.02
C HIS A 231 -12.90 -1.36 -23.94
N ILE A 232 -13.72 -1.07 -22.93
CA ILE A 232 -13.37 -0.16 -21.85
C ILE A 232 -13.60 -0.86 -20.52
N PHE A 233 -12.55 -1.03 -19.72
CA PHE A 233 -12.68 -1.41 -18.31
C PHE A 233 -12.90 -0.16 -17.48
N VAL A 234 -14.01 -0.12 -16.74
CA VAL A 234 -14.42 1.02 -15.93
C VAL A 234 -14.18 0.69 -14.46
N MET A 235 -13.24 1.42 -13.85
CA MET A 235 -12.95 1.39 -12.42
C MET A 235 -13.53 2.66 -11.81
N THR A 236 -14.59 2.55 -11.01
CA THR A 236 -15.28 3.72 -10.46
C THR A 236 -15.93 3.44 -9.11
N ASP A 237 -15.98 4.47 -8.28
CA ASP A 237 -16.74 4.44 -7.03
C ASP A 237 -18.24 4.71 -7.24
N LEU A 238 -18.68 5.07 -8.46
CA LEU A 238 -20.09 5.25 -8.80
C LEU A 238 -20.74 3.91 -9.20
N PRO A 239 -21.69 3.37 -8.40
CA PRO A 239 -22.35 2.12 -8.74
C PRO A 239 -23.08 2.19 -10.08
N GLN A 240 -23.10 1.07 -10.81
CA GLN A 240 -23.72 0.99 -12.14
C GLN A 240 -25.20 1.43 -12.17
N GLY A 241 -25.95 1.17 -11.09
CA GLY A 241 -27.35 1.62 -10.97
C GLY A 241 -27.52 3.14 -10.93
N ASN A 242 -26.45 3.89 -10.70
CA ASN A 242 -26.44 5.35 -10.63
C ASN A 242 -25.77 6.00 -11.85
N TRP A 243 -25.55 5.25 -12.94
CA TRP A 243 -24.97 5.82 -14.16
C TRP A 243 -25.96 6.69 -14.93
N THR A 244 -27.26 6.66 -14.61
CA THR A 244 -28.28 7.45 -15.28
C THR A 244 -27.94 8.94 -15.33
N GLY A 245 -28.01 9.54 -16.52
CA GLY A 245 -27.66 10.93 -16.80
C GLY A 245 -26.16 11.20 -16.83
N SER A 246 -25.31 10.17 -16.80
CA SER A 246 -23.85 10.30 -16.89
C SER A 246 -23.32 9.84 -18.25
N TYR A 247 -22.08 10.21 -18.56
CA TYR A 247 -21.41 9.76 -19.78
C TYR A 247 -21.20 8.23 -19.83
N LEU A 248 -21.16 7.55 -18.67
CA LEU A 248 -21.11 6.08 -18.63
C LEU A 248 -22.42 5.44 -19.12
N GLU A 249 -23.56 6.09 -18.88
CA GLU A 249 -24.83 5.63 -19.46
C GLU A 249 -24.81 5.77 -20.98
N ASP A 250 -24.36 6.91 -21.50
CA ASP A 250 -24.26 7.13 -22.95
C ASP A 250 -23.39 6.07 -23.63
N LEU A 251 -22.22 5.78 -23.07
CA LEU A 251 -21.33 4.71 -23.57
C LEU A 251 -21.98 3.32 -23.46
N SER A 252 -22.75 3.06 -22.40
CA SER A 252 -23.41 1.76 -22.22
C SER A 252 -24.57 1.50 -23.19
N ARG A 253 -25.16 2.57 -23.76
CA ARG A 253 -26.27 2.49 -24.72
C ARG A 253 -25.82 2.19 -26.14
N ASP A 254 -24.60 2.56 -26.52
CA ASP A 254 -24.01 2.31 -27.84
C ASP A 254 -23.09 1.08 -27.82
N SER A 255 -23.70 -0.10 -27.72
CA SER A 255 -22.98 -1.38 -27.60
C SER A 255 -22.20 -1.79 -28.86
N ASP A 256 -22.55 -1.21 -30.00
CA ASP A 256 -21.89 -1.48 -31.29
C ASP A 256 -20.56 -0.73 -31.37
N ALA A 257 -20.48 0.47 -30.76
CA ALA A 257 -19.25 1.24 -30.68
C ALA A 257 -18.42 0.92 -29.43
N PHE A 258 -19.06 0.55 -28.30
CA PHE A 258 -18.39 0.43 -27.00
C PHE A 258 -18.80 -0.83 -26.24
N LYS A 259 -17.81 -1.45 -25.57
CA LYS A 259 -18.07 -2.56 -24.66
C LYS A 259 -17.48 -2.27 -23.28
N LEU A 260 -18.36 -1.96 -22.32
CA LEU A 260 -17.97 -1.65 -20.94
C LEU A 260 -17.81 -2.93 -20.11
N HIS A 261 -16.70 -3.04 -19.40
CA HIS A 261 -16.38 -4.11 -18.46
C HIS A 261 -16.22 -3.52 -17.06
N VAL A 262 -16.79 -4.17 -16.05
CA VAL A 262 -16.73 -3.73 -14.65
C VAL A 262 -16.52 -4.97 -13.79
N LEU A 263 -15.72 -4.85 -12.72
CA LEU A 263 -15.55 -5.91 -11.72
C LEU A 263 -16.44 -5.58 -10.51
N ARG A 264 -17.04 -6.60 -9.90
CA ARG A 264 -17.94 -6.44 -8.74
C ARG A 264 -17.40 -7.22 -7.56
N GLU A 265 -17.67 -6.71 -6.35
CA GLU A 265 -17.25 -7.36 -5.10
C GLU A 265 -17.71 -8.82 -4.97
N LYS A 266 -18.90 -9.11 -5.51
CA LYS A 266 -19.50 -10.46 -5.50
C LYS A 266 -18.97 -11.40 -6.58
N ASP A 267 -18.12 -10.92 -7.49
CA ASP A 267 -17.59 -11.78 -8.54
C ASP A 267 -16.69 -12.85 -7.94
N GLU A 268 -16.79 -14.07 -8.49
CA GLU A 268 -16.05 -15.24 -7.99
C GLU A 268 -14.54 -14.98 -7.96
N LEU A 269 -14.02 -14.23 -8.94
CA LEU A 269 -12.62 -13.83 -9.00
C LEU A 269 -12.18 -13.08 -7.75
N VAL A 270 -12.96 -12.09 -7.28
CA VAL A 270 -12.64 -11.29 -6.09
C VAL A 270 -12.65 -12.18 -4.85
N THR A 271 -13.72 -12.95 -4.67
CA THR A 271 -13.87 -13.83 -3.51
C THR A 271 -12.79 -14.92 -3.47
N ARG A 272 -12.42 -15.49 -4.62
CA ARG A 272 -11.36 -16.50 -4.73
C ARG A 272 -9.98 -15.92 -4.43
N THR A 273 -9.68 -14.74 -4.96
CA THR A 273 -8.40 -14.06 -4.71
C THR A 273 -8.23 -13.72 -3.23
N ALA A 274 -9.29 -13.23 -2.60
CA ALA A 274 -9.37 -12.97 -1.17
C ALA A 274 -9.04 -14.23 -0.32
N LYS A 275 -9.61 -15.39 -0.69
CA LYS A 275 -9.34 -16.67 -0.03
C LYS A 275 -7.91 -17.16 -0.24
N ASN A 276 -7.38 -17.05 -1.47
CA ASN A 276 -6.02 -17.47 -1.78
C ASN A 276 -5.00 -16.65 -0.99
N LEU A 277 -5.18 -15.32 -0.93
CA LEU A 277 -4.32 -14.43 -0.16
C LEU A 277 -4.31 -14.80 1.34
N ALA A 278 -5.48 -15.09 1.90
CA ALA A 278 -5.58 -15.54 3.29
C ALA A 278 -4.87 -16.88 3.53
N ALA A 279 -4.90 -17.81 2.56
CA ALA A 279 -4.22 -19.10 2.65
C ALA A 279 -2.68 -18.93 2.58
N SER A 280 -2.16 -18.17 1.61
CA SER A 280 -0.73 -17.90 1.46
C SER A 280 -0.12 -17.22 2.69
N GLY A 281 -0.87 -16.32 3.33
CA GLY A 281 -0.44 -15.67 4.58
C GLY A 281 -0.32 -16.66 5.75
N ASN A 282 -1.20 -17.66 5.81
CA ASN A 282 -1.16 -18.68 6.85
C ASN A 282 0.01 -19.64 6.65
N GLU A 283 0.30 -20.09 5.43
CA GLU A 283 1.44 -20.98 5.15
C GLU A 283 2.77 -20.40 5.62
N LYS A 284 2.99 -19.09 5.44
CA LYS A 284 4.20 -18.40 5.92
C LYS A 284 4.30 -18.31 7.45
N LYS A 285 3.18 -18.33 8.19
CA LYS A 285 3.17 -18.33 9.66
C LYS A 285 3.64 -19.66 10.26
N PHE A 286 3.40 -20.78 9.56
CA PHE A 286 3.69 -22.12 10.09
C PHE A 286 5.10 -22.63 9.83
N VAL A 287 5.87 -22.02 8.90
CA VAL A 287 7.26 -22.45 8.62
C VAL A 287 8.21 -22.23 9.82
N PHE A 288 7.89 -21.32 10.74
CA PHE A 288 8.70 -21.02 11.93
C PHE A 288 8.26 -21.75 13.21
N LEU A 289 7.15 -22.50 13.19
CA LEU A 289 6.61 -23.19 14.36
C LEU A 289 6.76 -24.71 14.18
N SER A 290 7.50 -25.34 15.11
CA SER A 290 7.79 -26.78 15.17
C SER A 290 6.57 -27.69 14.90
N GLU A 291 6.83 -28.82 14.22
CA GLU A 291 5.92 -29.94 13.85
C GLU A 291 4.97 -30.46 14.97
N SER A 292 5.17 -30.06 16.24
CA SER A 292 4.33 -30.51 17.35
C SER A 292 2.95 -29.84 17.46
N LEU A 293 2.70 -28.76 16.71
CA LEU A 293 1.50 -27.90 16.84
C LEU A 293 0.43 -28.06 15.75
N ASP A 294 0.63 -29.01 14.83
CA ASP A 294 -0.20 -29.23 13.62
C ASP A 294 -1.66 -29.66 13.90
N ARG A 295 -2.05 -29.81 15.18
CA ARG A 295 -3.35 -30.36 15.60
C ARG A 295 -4.41 -29.35 16.04
N MET A 296 -4.14 -28.04 16.04
CA MET A 296 -5.09 -27.04 16.57
C MET A 296 -5.60 -26.05 15.51
N LYS A 297 -6.16 -26.56 14.41
CA LYS A 297 -7.05 -25.75 13.55
C LYS A 297 -8.36 -25.49 14.29
N LYS A 298 -8.58 -24.29 14.84
CA LYS A 298 -9.94 -23.77 15.13
C LYS A 298 -9.98 -22.25 15.41
N ASN A 299 -10.75 -21.57 14.55
CA ASN A 299 -11.61 -20.44 14.88
C ASN A 299 -11.01 -19.04 15.17
N CYS A 300 -9.95 -18.60 14.48
CA CYS A 300 -9.83 -17.15 14.26
C CYS A 300 -10.81 -16.73 13.15
N ARG A 301 -11.50 -15.59 13.32
CA ARG A 301 -12.20 -14.96 12.19
C ARG A 301 -11.17 -14.68 11.09
N PRO A 302 -11.49 -14.87 9.79
CA PRO A 302 -10.60 -14.44 8.73
C PRO A 302 -10.22 -12.98 8.98
N PRO A 303 -8.93 -12.61 8.88
CA PRO A 303 -8.54 -11.21 8.97
C PRO A 303 -9.40 -10.40 8.00
N TYR A 304 -9.79 -9.19 8.41
CA TYR A 304 -10.50 -8.25 7.54
C TYR A 304 -9.64 -8.08 6.29
N LEU A 305 -10.09 -8.65 5.18
CA LEU A 305 -9.30 -8.62 3.97
C LEU A 305 -9.31 -7.17 3.46
N PRO A 306 -8.18 -6.68 2.93
CA PRO A 306 -8.13 -5.40 2.23
C PRO A 306 -9.25 -5.32 1.19
N ASP A 307 -9.55 -4.12 0.68
CA ASP A 307 -10.49 -3.95 -0.42
C ASP A 307 -9.94 -4.64 -1.69
N MET A 308 -10.17 -5.95 -1.78
CA MET A 308 -9.61 -6.82 -2.82
C MET A 308 -10.13 -6.42 -4.20
N LEU A 309 -11.34 -5.86 -4.27
CA LEU A 309 -11.89 -5.34 -5.51
C LEU A 309 -10.97 -4.25 -6.05
N LEU A 310 -10.67 -3.22 -5.24
CA LEU A 310 -9.82 -2.10 -5.63
C LEU A 310 -8.46 -2.57 -6.18
N TYR A 311 -7.76 -3.44 -5.43
CA TYR A 311 -6.44 -3.91 -5.84
C TYR A 311 -6.47 -4.74 -7.14
N ILE A 312 -7.53 -5.54 -7.35
CA ILE A 312 -7.69 -6.28 -8.60
C ILE A 312 -8.03 -5.32 -9.75
N GLU A 313 -8.87 -4.31 -9.55
CA GLU A 313 -9.18 -3.29 -10.56
C GLU A 313 -7.93 -2.53 -11.01
N GLU A 314 -7.07 -2.11 -10.06
CA GLU A 314 -5.79 -1.49 -10.38
C GLU A 314 -4.89 -2.44 -11.21
N ALA A 315 -4.82 -3.72 -10.82
CA ALA A 315 -4.09 -4.73 -11.56
C ALA A 315 -4.65 -4.94 -12.98
N VAL A 316 -5.98 -4.93 -13.17
CA VAL A 316 -6.61 -4.97 -14.51
C VAL A 316 -6.23 -3.74 -15.33
N CYS A 317 -6.30 -2.55 -14.74
CA CYS A 317 -5.95 -1.31 -15.42
C CYS A 317 -4.48 -1.22 -15.83
N SER A 318 -3.59 -1.84 -15.05
CA SER A 318 -2.18 -1.99 -15.43
C SER A 318 -1.99 -2.77 -16.74
N CYS A 319 -2.98 -3.61 -17.11
CA CYS A 319 -2.98 -4.44 -18.32
C CYS A 319 -3.63 -3.78 -19.55
N ALA A 320 -4.19 -2.58 -19.43
CA ALA A 320 -4.96 -1.96 -20.52
C ALA A 320 -4.05 -1.54 -21.69
N SER A 321 -4.18 -2.24 -22.82
CA SER A 321 -3.26 -2.09 -23.97
C SER A 321 -3.59 -0.88 -24.87
N LEU A 322 -4.83 -0.39 -24.88
CA LEU A 322 -5.22 0.81 -25.64
C LEU A 322 -4.93 2.12 -24.90
N GLY A 323 -4.52 2.02 -23.64
CA GLY A 323 -4.13 3.14 -22.79
C GLY A 323 -4.85 3.13 -21.44
N PHE A 324 -4.61 4.18 -20.68
CA PHE A 324 -5.20 4.42 -19.37
C PHE A 324 -5.62 5.88 -19.28
N VAL A 325 -6.78 6.12 -18.64
CA VAL A 325 -7.26 7.45 -18.26
C VAL A 325 -7.60 7.40 -16.78
N GLY A 326 -6.85 8.16 -15.98
CA GLY A 326 -7.07 8.28 -14.54
C GLY A 326 -7.70 9.61 -14.16
N THR A 327 -8.36 9.63 -13.00
CA THR A 327 -8.85 10.89 -12.42
C THR A 327 -7.67 11.69 -11.88
N ALA A 328 -7.50 12.92 -12.37
CA ALA A 328 -6.38 13.78 -11.96
C ALA A 328 -6.36 13.99 -10.43
N GLY A 329 -5.19 13.78 -9.81
CA GLY A 329 -5.02 13.88 -8.35
C GLY A 329 -5.49 12.66 -7.56
N SER A 330 -5.84 11.55 -8.22
CA SER A 330 -6.13 10.28 -7.56
C SER A 330 -4.85 9.47 -7.38
N THR A 331 -4.52 9.14 -6.13
CA THR A 331 -3.37 8.26 -5.80
C THR A 331 -3.52 6.85 -6.40
N ILE A 332 -4.75 6.40 -6.65
CA ILE A 332 -5.06 5.16 -7.36
C ILE A 332 -4.60 5.25 -8.83
N ALA A 333 -4.82 6.40 -9.48
CA ALA A 333 -4.36 6.61 -10.85
C ALA A 333 -2.84 6.63 -10.93
N GLU A 334 -2.17 7.27 -9.97
CA GLU A 334 -0.70 7.29 -9.85
C GLU A 334 -0.14 5.87 -9.66
N SER A 335 -0.75 5.06 -8.79
CA SER A 335 -0.40 3.64 -8.58
C SER A 335 -0.50 2.84 -9.89
N ILE A 336 -1.59 2.99 -10.64
CA ILE A 336 -1.78 2.32 -11.93
C ILE A 336 -0.72 2.76 -12.95
N GLU A 337 -0.45 4.06 -13.08
CA GLU A 337 0.58 4.58 -13.99
C GLU A 337 1.96 4.03 -13.66
N LEU A 338 2.28 3.93 -12.38
CA LEU A 338 3.54 3.36 -11.91
C LEU A 338 3.65 1.88 -12.31
N MET A 339 2.61 1.08 -12.09
CA MET A 339 2.57 -0.32 -12.53
C MET A 339 2.69 -0.49 -14.05
N ARG A 340 2.07 0.41 -14.82
CA ARG A 340 2.14 0.40 -16.29
C ARG A 340 3.54 0.72 -16.79
N THR A 341 4.18 1.71 -16.20
CA THR A 341 5.56 2.14 -16.55
C THR A 341 6.56 1.02 -16.29
N HIS A 342 6.35 0.23 -15.23
CA HIS A 342 7.19 -0.93 -14.90
C HIS A 342 6.78 -2.22 -15.63
N GLY A 343 5.82 -2.17 -16.55
CA GLY A 343 5.48 -3.31 -17.41
C GLY A 343 4.96 -4.54 -16.67
N VAL A 344 4.34 -4.39 -15.50
CA VAL A 344 3.94 -5.52 -14.62
C VAL A 344 2.99 -6.50 -15.32
N CYS A 345 2.20 -6.00 -16.27
CA CYS A 345 1.28 -6.82 -17.06
C CYS A 345 1.84 -7.31 -18.41
N SER A 346 3.03 -6.86 -18.81
CA SER A 346 3.68 -7.39 -20.01
C SER A 346 4.11 -8.85 -19.78
N SER A 347 3.91 -9.70 -20.79
CA SER A 347 4.38 -11.10 -20.79
C SER A 347 5.89 -11.24 -20.93
N ARG A 348 6.61 -10.12 -21.13
CA ARG A 348 8.05 -10.04 -20.95
C ARG A 348 8.30 -9.77 -19.47
N GLY A 349 8.88 -10.74 -18.77
CA GLY A 349 9.49 -10.48 -17.46
C GLY A 349 10.47 -9.31 -17.54
N PRO A 350 10.88 -8.73 -16.40
CA PRO A 350 11.79 -7.59 -16.40
C PRO A 350 13.02 -7.95 -17.24
N THR A 351 13.19 -7.26 -18.36
CA THR A 351 14.47 -7.24 -19.06
C THR A 351 15.46 -6.66 -18.07
N GLU A 352 16.38 -7.51 -17.63
CA GLU A 352 17.62 -7.09 -16.97
C GLU A 352 18.22 -5.97 -17.83
N LEU A 353 18.35 -4.79 -17.22
CA LEU A 353 19.18 -3.69 -17.70
C LEU A 353 20.43 -3.66 -16.84
#